data_AF-A0A2D1IPB7-F1
#
_entry.id   AF-A0A2D1IPB7-F1
#
_cell.length_a   1.000
_cell.length_b   1.000
_cell.length_c   1.000
_cell.angle_alpha   90.00
_cell.angle_beta   90.00
_cell.angle_gamma   90.00
#
_symmetry.space_group_name_H-M   'P 1'
#
loop_
_entity.id
_entity.type
_entity.pdbx_description
1 polymer ?
#
loop_
_entity_poly.entity_id
_entity_poly.type
_entity_poly.pdbx_seq_one_letter_code
_entity_poly.pdbx_strand_id
1 'polypeptide(L)'
;MKSHLRVHYFQHIAGEGYGSCHEFLKQHQAQITATEFFALPVDRPLEIEALPAVEEVDLLIIMGGTMSVNDEANYPWLKLEKRWLRRYLSQGKPVIGLCLGGQLIANALGAAVSYNPEQELGWMSVSKVANVPTDCFNLPEQFRIMQWHSETFEIPKGAVHLAENEACRNQMYQLGKNVLGFQFHPEITPETLALFLEDEDELLKFSGKYVQPVHELRKSPKSNFIEGNQILNRAIEYVVEKSA
;
A
#
# COMPACT_ATOMS: atom_id res chain seq x y z
N MET A 1 8.65 18.82 -6.87
CA MET A 1 8.87 18.25 -5.52
C MET A 1 9.71 19.20 -4.68
N LYS A 2 9.42 19.37 -3.38
CA LYS A 2 10.26 20.16 -2.46
C LYS A 2 11.67 19.54 -2.40
N SER A 3 12.73 20.35 -2.44
CA SER A 3 14.07 19.85 -2.09
C SER A 3 14.05 19.45 -0.61
N HIS A 4 14.54 18.25 -0.28
CA HIS A 4 14.55 17.67 1.08
C HIS A 4 13.18 17.17 1.60
N LEU A 5 12.38 16.52 0.75
CA LEU A 5 11.18 15.80 1.20
C LEU A 5 11.53 14.72 2.22
N ARG A 6 10.95 14.75 3.43
CA ARG A 6 11.14 13.67 4.43
C ARG A 6 10.09 12.59 4.23
N VAL A 7 10.52 11.48 3.66
CA VAL A 7 9.67 10.30 3.43
C VAL A 7 9.90 9.31 4.55
N HIS A 8 8.82 8.85 5.16
CA HIS A 8 8.87 7.79 6.15
C HIS A 8 8.09 6.57 5.67
N TYR A 9 8.68 5.40 5.87
CA TYR A 9 8.06 4.13 5.55
C TYR A 9 7.59 3.42 6.82
N PHE A 10 6.40 2.83 6.76
CA PHE A 10 5.97 1.81 7.70
C PHE A 10 6.09 0.45 7.03
N GLN A 11 6.95 -0.41 7.59
CA GLN A 11 7.28 -1.74 7.06
C GLN A 11 6.83 -2.82 8.03
N HIS A 12 6.22 -3.88 7.50
CA HIS A 12 5.62 -4.96 8.28
C HIS A 12 6.28 -6.32 8.00
N ILE A 13 7.04 -6.46 6.92
CA ILE A 13 7.73 -7.69 6.56
C ILE A 13 9.23 -7.43 6.43
N ALA A 14 10.04 -8.30 7.02
CA ALA A 14 11.49 -8.22 6.89
C ALA A 14 11.91 -8.43 5.43
N GLY A 15 12.71 -7.51 4.90
CA GLY A 15 13.27 -7.63 3.55
C GLY A 15 12.34 -7.19 2.41
N GLU A 16 11.12 -6.69 2.68
CA GLU A 16 10.23 -6.14 1.64
C GLU A 16 10.81 -4.88 0.95
N GLY A 17 11.76 -4.21 1.61
CA GLY A 17 12.45 -3.05 1.10
C GLY A 17 11.53 -1.84 0.90
N TYR A 18 11.93 -0.93 0.02
CA TYR A 18 11.24 0.34 -0.25
C TYR A 18 10.42 0.34 -1.55
N GLY A 19 10.32 -0.84 -2.19
CA GLY A 19 9.69 -1.01 -3.50
C GLY A 19 10.37 -0.22 -4.63
N SER A 20 9.68 -0.11 -5.75
CA SER A 20 10.18 0.49 -6.99
C SER A 20 10.44 1.99 -6.92
N CYS A 21 9.77 2.70 -6.01
CA CYS A 21 9.87 4.15 -5.89
C CYS A 21 11.12 4.64 -5.13
N HIS A 22 11.92 3.74 -4.54
CA HIS A 22 13.11 4.12 -3.78
C HIS A 22 14.09 4.97 -4.60
N GLU A 23 14.43 4.52 -5.80
CA GLU A 23 15.35 5.24 -6.67
C GLU A 23 14.76 6.57 -7.16
N PHE A 24 13.46 6.60 -7.44
CA PHE A 24 12.73 7.81 -7.80
C PHE A 24 12.80 8.87 -6.68
N LEU A 25 12.59 8.46 -5.42
CA LEU A 25 12.69 9.35 -4.26
C LEU A 25 14.12 9.84 -4.02
N LYS A 26 15.13 8.99 -4.21
CA LYS A 26 16.54 9.37 -4.10
C LYS A 26 16.95 10.38 -5.16
N GLN A 27 16.49 10.22 -6.40
CA GLN A 27 16.74 11.18 -7.48
C GLN A 27 16.13 12.56 -7.17
N HIS A 28 15.06 12.60 -6.39
CA HIS A 28 14.44 13.82 -5.87
C HIS A 28 15.04 14.31 -4.54
N GLN A 29 16.17 13.73 -4.10
CA GLN A 29 16.88 14.11 -2.88
C GLN A 29 15.99 14.03 -1.62
N ALA A 30 15.06 13.07 -1.59
CA ALA A 30 14.27 12.79 -0.42
C ALA A 30 15.15 12.20 0.70
N GLN A 31 14.88 12.60 1.95
CA GLN A 31 15.39 11.93 3.12
C GLN A 31 14.45 10.77 3.45
N ILE A 32 14.95 9.54 3.38
CA ILE A 32 14.15 8.33 3.57
C ILE A 32 14.48 7.72 4.94
N THR A 33 13.44 7.40 5.70
CA THR A 33 13.51 6.72 7.00
C THR A 33 12.42 5.64 7.05
N ALA A 34 12.54 4.70 7.99
CA ALA A 34 11.54 3.64 8.15
C ALA A 34 11.31 3.30 9.62
N THR A 35 10.10 2.85 9.93
CA THR A 35 9.78 2.05 11.11
C THR A 35 9.56 0.62 10.67
N GLU A 36 10.37 -0.29 11.22
CA GLU A 36 10.30 -1.73 10.96
C GLU A 36 9.47 -2.41 12.06
N PHE A 37 8.16 -2.54 11.85
CA PHE A 37 7.24 -3.09 12.86
C PHE A 37 7.55 -4.55 13.21
N PHE A 38 8.07 -5.33 12.26
CA PHE A 38 8.50 -6.72 12.49
C PHE A 38 9.69 -6.83 13.45
N ALA A 39 10.46 -5.76 13.64
CA ALA A 39 11.61 -5.72 14.55
C ALA A 39 11.25 -5.17 15.94
N LEU A 40 10.01 -4.71 16.13
CA LEU A 40 9.58 -4.15 17.41
C LEU A 40 9.30 -5.25 18.45
N PRO A 41 9.61 -5.00 19.73
CA PRO A 41 9.37 -5.97 20.80
C PRO A 41 7.86 -6.22 20.96
N VAL A 42 7.47 -7.49 20.90
CA VAL A 42 6.08 -7.94 21.08
C VAL A 42 5.69 -8.09 22.56
N ASP A 43 6.68 -8.19 23.45
CA ASP A 43 6.53 -8.46 24.87
C ASP A 43 6.43 -7.20 25.75
N ARG A 44 6.54 -6.01 25.15
CA ARG A 44 6.50 -4.73 25.88
C ARG A 44 5.51 -3.76 25.27
N PRO A 45 4.79 -2.97 26.10
CA PRO A 45 3.95 -1.91 25.59
C PRO A 45 4.82 -0.87 24.88
N LEU A 46 4.46 -0.56 23.64
CA LEU A 46 5.06 0.51 22.85
C LEU A 46 4.22 1.77 23.02
N GLU A 47 4.88 2.85 23.42
CA GLU A 47 4.27 4.17 23.46
C GLU A 47 4.38 4.87 22.11
N ILE A 48 3.56 5.90 21.87
CA ILE A 48 3.50 6.57 20.56
C ILE A 48 4.78 7.32 20.21
N GLU A 49 5.55 7.69 21.22
CA GLU A 49 6.86 8.32 21.13
C GLU A 49 7.95 7.38 20.57
N ALA A 50 7.65 6.08 20.43
CA ALA A 50 8.52 5.14 19.71
C ALA A 50 8.44 5.32 18.18
N LEU A 51 7.38 5.98 17.69
CA LEU A 51 7.23 6.37 16.28
C LEU A 51 7.72 7.82 16.08
N PRO A 52 8.16 8.19 14.87
CA PRO A 52 8.59 9.56 14.60
C PRO A 52 7.49 10.58 14.90
N ALA A 53 7.87 11.81 15.21
CA ALA A 53 6.87 12.86 15.33
C ALA A 53 6.16 13.05 13.97
N VAL A 54 4.84 13.23 13.98
CA VAL A 54 4.05 13.39 12.75
C VAL A 54 4.59 14.56 11.92
N GLU A 55 5.05 15.61 12.58
CA GLU A 55 5.61 16.82 12.00
C GLU A 55 6.95 16.57 11.28
N GLU A 56 7.61 15.45 11.56
CA GLU A 56 8.88 15.03 10.93
C GLU A 56 8.70 14.31 9.60
N VAL A 57 7.48 13.92 9.26
CA VAL A 57 7.17 13.07 8.09
C VAL A 57 6.39 13.86 7.05
N ASP A 58 6.99 14.25 5.93
CA ASP A 58 6.29 15.01 4.87
C ASP A 58 5.47 14.11 3.93
N LEU A 59 5.88 12.85 3.77
CA LEU A 59 5.14 11.82 3.04
C LEU A 59 5.28 10.50 3.80
N LEU A 60 4.15 9.85 4.07
CA LEU A 60 4.12 8.49 4.61
C LEU A 60 3.84 7.47 3.50
N ILE A 61 4.65 6.42 3.42
CA ILE A 61 4.36 5.24 2.61
C ILE A 61 4.19 4.05 3.55
N ILE A 62 3.00 3.44 3.54
CA ILE A 62 2.69 2.27 4.36
C ILE A 62 2.73 1.04 3.46
N MET A 63 3.66 0.14 3.75
CA MET A 63 3.90 -1.06 2.95
C MET A 63 2.84 -2.14 3.21
N GLY A 64 2.91 -3.21 2.42
CA GLY A 64 2.09 -4.40 2.61
C GLY A 64 2.45 -5.16 3.90
N GLY A 65 1.79 -6.30 4.09
CA GLY A 65 2.02 -7.19 5.22
C GLY A 65 1.16 -8.44 5.11
N THR A 66 1.58 -9.52 5.77
CA THR A 66 0.82 -10.78 5.81
C THR A 66 -0.26 -10.80 6.91
N MET A 67 -0.25 -9.79 7.79
CA MET A 67 -1.21 -9.62 8.88
C MET A 67 -2.54 -9.08 8.37
N SER A 68 -3.62 -9.36 9.08
CA SER A 68 -4.84 -8.55 8.97
C SER A 68 -4.71 -7.28 9.80
N VAL A 69 -5.33 -6.19 9.36
CA VAL A 69 -5.52 -5.01 10.23
C VAL A 69 -6.24 -5.36 11.53
N ASN A 70 -6.99 -6.46 11.56
CA ASN A 70 -7.77 -6.89 12.72
C ASN A 70 -6.96 -7.72 13.74
N ASP A 71 -5.71 -8.09 13.43
CA ASP A 71 -4.88 -8.99 14.25
C ASP A 71 -4.21 -8.30 15.45
N GLU A 72 -4.86 -7.31 16.05
CA GLU A 72 -4.27 -6.48 17.12
C GLU A 72 -3.91 -7.26 18.40
N ALA A 73 -4.42 -8.48 18.56
CA ALA A 73 -4.06 -9.37 19.65
C ALA A 73 -2.68 -10.02 19.43
N ASN A 74 -2.37 -10.38 18.18
CA ASN A 74 -1.10 -10.99 17.78
C ASN A 74 -0.05 -9.91 17.47
N TYR A 75 -0.50 -8.74 17.01
CA TYR A 75 0.34 -7.61 16.64
C TYR A 75 -0.14 -6.33 17.36
N PRO A 76 0.18 -6.16 18.66
CA PRO A 76 -0.28 -5.00 19.44
C PRO A 76 0.13 -3.64 18.86
N TRP A 77 1.22 -3.59 18.08
CA TRP A 77 1.68 -2.39 17.39
C TRP A 77 0.68 -1.87 16.34
N LEU A 78 -0.24 -2.71 15.82
CA LEU A 78 -1.32 -2.25 14.91
C LEU A 78 -2.21 -1.18 15.57
N LYS A 79 -2.49 -1.30 16.87
CA LYS A 79 -3.25 -0.27 17.62
C LYS A 79 -2.49 1.04 17.64
N LEU A 80 -1.19 0.95 17.88
CA LEU A 80 -0.32 2.10 17.96
C LEU A 80 -0.19 2.78 16.59
N GLU A 81 0.05 2.01 15.54
CA GLU A 81 0.14 2.48 14.17
C GLU A 81 -1.14 3.19 13.72
N LYS A 82 -2.31 2.55 13.90
CA LYS A 82 -3.61 3.18 13.57
C LYS A 82 -3.85 4.47 14.35
N ARG A 83 -3.43 4.53 15.62
CA ARG A 83 -3.54 5.75 16.44
C ARG A 83 -2.65 6.87 15.88
N TRP A 84 -1.40 6.55 15.53
CA TRP A 84 -0.47 7.49 14.90
C TRP A 84 -0.99 7.95 13.54
N LEU A 85 -1.49 7.02 12.72
CA LEU A 85 -2.03 7.29 11.39
C LEU A 85 -3.23 8.22 11.43
N ARG A 86 -4.14 8.07 12.41
CA ARG A 86 -5.25 9.03 12.62
C ARG A 86 -4.74 10.44 12.90
N ARG A 87 -3.70 10.59 13.73
CA ARG A 87 -3.06 11.89 13.99
C ARG A 87 -2.43 12.46 12.72
N TYR A 88 -1.71 11.63 11.96
CA TYR A 88 -1.10 12.02 10.67
C TYR A 88 -2.15 12.51 9.66
N LEU A 89 -3.21 11.74 9.46
CA LEU A 89 -4.32 12.06 8.57
C LEU A 89 -5.04 13.36 8.98
N SER A 90 -5.22 13.60 10.29
CA SER A 90 -5.86 14.82 10.80
C SER A 90 -5.10 16.11 10.48
N GLN A 91 -3.80 16.00 10.18
CA GLN A 91 -2.98 17.13 9.74
C GLN A 91 -3.02 17.34 8.21
N GLY A 92 -3.80 16.56 7.47
CA GLY A 92 -3.94 16.70 6.01
C GLY A 92 -2.66 16.37 5.24
N LYS A 93 -1.79 15.53 5.80
CA LYS A 93 -0.47 15.22 5.24
C LYS A 93 -0.53 14.10 4.19
N PRO A 94 0.39 14.08 3.20
CA PRO A 94 0.46 13.04 2.17
C PRO A 94 0.67 11.62 2.70
N VAL A 95 -0.18 10.67 2.30
CA VAL A 95 0.01 9.25 2.60
C VAL A 95 -0.39 8.37 1.41
N ILE A 96 0.42 7.34 1.17
CA ILE A 96 0.15 6.24 0.26
C ILE A 96 0.19 4.94 1.05
N GLY A 97 -0.87 4.14 0.94
CA GLY A 97 -0.91 2.80 1.54
C GLY A 97 -1.01 1.71 0.49
N LEU A 98 -0.19 0.67 0.61
CA LEU A 98 -0.09 -0.44 -0.34
C LEU A 98 -0.57 -1.74 0.33
N CYS A 99 -1.52 -2.44 -0.28
CA CYS A 99 -2.14 -3.65 0.27
C CYS A 99 -2.59 -3.47 1.73
N LEU A 100 -1.93 -4.09 2.71
CA LEU A 100 -2.16 -3.87 4.14
C LEU A 100 -2.15 -2.38 4.51
N GLY A 101 -1.23 -1.58 3.95
CA GLY A 101 -1.17 -0.14 4.18
C GLY A 101 -2.43 0.60 3.70
N GLY A 102 -3.01 0.19 2.58
CA GLY A 102 -4.28 0.73 2.08
C GLY A 102 -5.45 0.39 3.00
N GLN A 103 -5.44 -0.83 3.54
CA GLN A 103 -6.42 -1.31 4.53
C GLN A 103 -6.26 -0.61 5.88
N LEU A 104 -5.03 -0.34 6.34
CA LEU A 104 -4.74 0.38 7.57
C LEU A 104 -5.27 1.81 7.54
N ILE A 105 -5.08 2.52 6.42
CA ILE A 105 -5.66 3.84 6.20
C ILE A 105 -7.19 3.78 6.25
N ALA A 106 -7.79 2.80 5.57
CA ALA A 106 -9.24 2.65 5.53
C ALA A 106 -9.80 2.38 6.94
N ASN A 107 -9.19 1.47 7.69
CA ASN A 107 -9.56 1.13 9.06
C ASN A 107 -9.34 2.30 10.04
N ALA A 108 -8.26 3.06 9.88
CA ALA A 108 -8.01 4.26 10.67
C ALA A 108 -9.11 5.32 10.47
N LEU A 109 -9.67 5.40 9.26
CA LEU A 109 -10.82 6.25 8.88
C LEU A 109 -12.18 5.64 9.24
N GLY A 110 -12.21 4.46 9.86
CA GLY A 110 -13.42 3.79 10.33
C GLY A 110 -14.14 2.92 9.29
N ALA A 111 -13.51 2.64 8.14
CA ALA A 111 -14.03 1.68 7.17
C ALA A 111 -13.74 0.24 7.61
N ALA A 112 -14.62 -0.70 7.26
CA ALA A 112 -14.40 -2.11 7.53
C ALA A 112 -13.31 -2.70 6.62
N VAL A 113 -12.58 -3.68 7.14
CA VAL A 113 -11.65 -4.54 6.39
C VAL A 113 -12.03 -5.98 6.70
N SER A 114 -12.18 -6.78 5.66
CA SER A 114 -12.67 -8.16 5.76
C SER A 114 -12.16 -8.98 4.60
N TYR A 115 -12.28 -10.31 4.69
CA TYR A 115 -12.02 -11.19 3.55
C TYR A 115 -12.80 -10.77 2.30
N ASN A 116 -12.08 -10.71 1.18
CA ASN A 116 -12.68 -10.58 -0.13
C ASN A 116 -13.27 -11.94 -0.54
N PRO A 117 -14.39 -12.00 -1.29
CA PRO A 117 -14.97 -13.29 -1.70
C PRO A 117 -14.02 -14.16 -2.52
N GLU A 118 -13.11 -13.52 -3.28
CA GLU A 118 -12.10 -14.18 -4.10
C GLU A 118 -10.71 -13.73 -3.66
N GLN A 119 -9.75 -14.65 -3.60
CA GLN A 119 -8.35 -14.30 -3.37
C GLN A 119 -7.68 -13.94 -4.68
N GLU A 120 -6.82 -12.93 -4.69
CA GLU A 120 -6.03 -12.57 -5.87
C GLU A 120 -4.54 -12.76 -5.60
N LEU A 121 -3.89 -13.56 -6.46
CA LEU A 121 -2.45 -13.73 -6.47
C LEU A 121 -1.95 -13.77 -7.92
N GLY A 122 -1.12 -12.80 -8.28
CA GLY A 122 -0.52 -12.67 -9.61
C GLY A 122 -0.96 -11.42 -10.37
N TRP A 123 -0.65 -11.39 -11.66
CA TRP A 123 -0.92 -10.26 -12.53
C TRP A 123 -2.38 -10.25 -13.02
N MET A 124 -3.16 -9.29 -12.53
CA MET A 124 -4.57 -9.14 -12.88
C MET A 124 -4.82 -7.85 -13.65
N SER A 125 -5.89 -7.85 -14.45
CA SER A 125 -6.39 -6.63 -15.07
C SER A 125 -7.21 -5.85 -14.04
N VAL A 126 -6.94 -4.55 -13.94
CA VAL A 126 -7.68 -3.60 -13.11
C VAL A 126 -8.19 -2.48 -14.01
N SER A 127 -9.45 -2.09 -13.79
CA SER A 127 -10.08 -1.02 -14.55
C SER A 127 -10.31 0.20 -13.66
N LYS A 128 -10.15 1.39 -14.23
CA LYS A 128 -10.62 2.61 -13.59
C LYS A 128 -12.15 2.58 -13.54
N VAL A 129 -12.74 3.03 -12.43
CA VAL A 129 -14.20 3.08 -12.32
C VAL A 129 -14.78 4.18 -13.22
N ALA A 130 -16.03 3.99 -13.65
CA ALA A 130 -16.71 5.01 -14.44
C ALA A 130 -16.94 6.30 -13.64
N ASN A 131 -16.91 7.45 -14.31
CA ASN A 131 -17.24 8.77 -13.75
C ASN A 131 -16.38 9.23 -12.55
N VAL A 132 -15.09 8.83 -12.50
CA VAL A 132 -14.12 9.43 -11.56
C VAL A 132 -14.06 10.95 -11.79
N PRO A 133 -14.20 11.78 -10.74
CA PRO A 133 -14.06 13.24 -10.86
C PRO A 133 -12.70 13.63 -11.47
N THR A 134 -12.70 14.62 -12.37
CA THR A 134 -11.52 15.00 -13.17
C THR A 134 -10.35 15.54 -12.35
N ASP A 135 -10.62 15.97 -11.12
CA ASP A 135 -9.62 16.47 -10.18
C ASP A 135 -8.99 15.36 -9.33
N CYS A 136 -9.48 14.12 -9.41
CA CYS A 136 -8.89 12.95 -8.74
C CYS A 136 -7.63 12.45 -9.47
N PHE A 137 -6.89 11.56 -8.81
CA PHE A 137 -5.74 10.88 -9.38
C PHE A 137 -6.17 10.10 -10.63
N ASN A 138 -5.53 10.39 -11.77
CA ASN A 138 -5.94 9.83 -13.04
C ASN A 138 -5.23 8.51 -13.33
N LEU A 139 -6.01 7.42 -13.41
CA LEU A 139 -5.55 6.10 -13.83
C LEU A 139 -5.77 5.87 -15.34
N PRO A 140 -4.99 4.97 -15.96
CA PRO A 140 -5.37 4.37 -17.24
C PRO A 140 -6.76 3.72 -17.14
N GLU A 141 -7.50 3.64 -18.26
CA GLU A 141 -8.83 2.98 -18.26
C GLU A 141 -8.73 1.51 -17.83
N GLN A 142 -7.66 0.83 -18.26
CA GLN A 142 -7.33 -0.51 -17.84
C GLN A 142 -5.81 -0.68 -17.81
N PHE A 143 -5.31 -1.40 -16.83
CA PHE A 143 -3.88 -1.69 -16.63
C PHE A 143 -3.71 -3.08 -16.00
N ARG A 144 -2.53 -3.69 -16.18
CA ARG A 144 -2.23 -5.01 -15.62
C ARG A 144 -1.23 -4.87 -14.48
N ILE A 145 -1.60 -5.35 -13.29
CA ILE A 145 -0.87 -5.06 -12.04
C ILE A 145 -0.78 -6.28 -11.13
N MET A 146 0.25 -6.31 -10.28
CA MET A 146 0.44 -7.40 -9.32
C MET A 146 -0.60 -7.33 -8.20
N GLN A 147 -1.26 -8.45 -7.94
CA GLN A 147 -2.16 -8.68 -6.82
C GLN A 147 -1.55 -9.72 -5.89
N TRP A 148 -1.73 -9.52 -4.59
CA TRP A 148 -1.35 -10.50 -3.56
C TRP A 148 -2.15 -10.26 -2.28
N HIS A 149 -3.44 -10.59 -2.30
CA HIS A 149 -4.32 -10.30 -1.16
C HIS A 149 -5.51 -11.27 -1.06
N SER A 150 -6.01 -11.42 0.17
CA SER A 150 -7.23 -12.17 0.50
C SER A 150 -8.26 -11.33 1.24
N GLU A 151 -7.87 -10.16 1.75
CA GLU A 151 -8.76 -9.18 2.37
C GLU A 151 -8.94 -7.96 1.48
N THR A 152 -10.07 -7.28 1.64
CA THR A 152 -10.38 -6.00 1.00
C THR A 152 -10.87 -5.01 2.06
N PHE A 153 -10.95 -3.74 1.66
CA PHE A 153 -11.49 -2.66 2.47
C PHE A 153 -12.81 -2.16 1.88
N GLU A 154 -13.70 -1.64 2.73
CA GLU A 154 -14.75 -0.73 2.27
C GLU A 154 -14.15 0.63 1.89
N ILE A 155 -14.76 1.33 0.94
CA ILE A 155 -14.35 2.68 0.57
C ILE A 155 -14.64 3.63 1.75
N PRO A 156 -13.63 4.31 2.32
CA PRO A 156 -13.85 5.20 3.46
C PRO A 156 -14.86 6.31 3.17
N LYS A 157 -15.60 6.74 4.20
CA LYS A 157 -16.58 7.82 4.04
C LYS A 157 -15.90 9.09 3.51
N GLY A 158 -16.40 9.62 2.39
CA GLY A 158 -15.87 10.81 1.73
C GLY A 158 -14.68 10.53 0.79
N ALA A 159 -14.21 9.29 0.71
CA ALA A 159 -13.26 8.88 -0.29
C ALA A 159 -13.96 8.60 -1.63
N VAL A 160 -13.20 8.77 -2.71
CA VAL A 160 -13.60 8.45 -4.08
C VAL A 160 -13.06 7.07 -4.41
N HIS A 161 -13.93 6.19 -4.90
CA HIS A 161 -13.55 4.90 -5.47
C HIS A 161 -12.88 5.15 -6.84
N LEU A 162 -11.69 4.59 -7.07
CA LEU A 162 -10.90 4.89 -8.27
C LEU A 162 -10.73 3.69 -9.21
N ALA A 163 -10.61 2.48 -8.67
CA ALA A 163 -10.33 1.30 -9.47
C ALA A 163 -11.03 0.06 -8.92
N GLU A 164 -11.38 -0.84 -9.83
CA GLU A 164 -12.07 -2.10 -9.52
C GLU A 164 -11.62 -3.23 -10.46
N ASN A 165 -11.89 -4.47 -10.07
CA ASN A 165 -11.91 -5.60 -11.00
C ASN A 165 -12.98 -6.63 -10.60
N GLU A 166 -13.06 -7.73 -11.35
CA GLU A 166 -14.09 -8.76 -11.15
C GLU A 166 -13.95 -9.48 -9.80
N ALA A 167 -12.71 -9.75 -9.35
CA ALA A 167 -12.45 -10.50 -8.13
C ALA A 167 -12.62 -9.64 -6.87
N CYS A 168 -12.10 -8.42 -6.90
CA CYS A 168 -12.11 -7.48 -5.80
C CYS A 168 -12.59 -6.12 -6.31
N ARG A 169 -13.76 -5.70 -5.81
CA ARG A 169 -14.39 -4.46 -6.24
C ARG A 169 -13.58 -3.24 -5.85
N ASN A 170 -12.99 -3.22 -4.66
CA ASN A 170 -12.33 -2.03 -4.11
C ASN A 170 -10.82 -2.13 -4.30
N GLN A 171 -10.31 -1.77 -5.49
CA GLN A 171 -8.88 -1.88 -5.81
C GLN A 171 -8.08 -0.63 -5.41
N MET A 172 -8.71 0.54 -5.47
CA MET A 172 -8.06 1.80 -5.10
C MET A 172 -9.08 2.86 -4.68
N TYR A 173 -8.71 3.67 -3.70
CA TYR A 173 -9.48 4.85 -3.30
C TYR A 173 -8.59 6.07 -3.07
N GLN A 174 -9.24 7.23 -3.07
CA GLN A 174 -8.63 8.51 -2.77
C GLN A 174 -9.45 9.27 -1.74
N LEU A 175 -8.80 9.85 -0.72
CA LEU A 175 -9.43 10.83 0.17
C LEU A 175 -8.70 12.18 0.03
N GLY A 176 -9.46 13.25 -0.23
CA GLY A 176 -8.88 14.58 -0.44
C GLY A 176 -7.94 14.60 -1.66
N LYS A 177 -6.78 15.24 -1.54
CA LYS A 177 -5.73 15.29 -2.58
C LYS A 177 -4.41 14.67 -2.14
N ASN A 178 -4.39 14.10 -0.94
CA ASN A 178 -3.18 13.74 -0.21
C ASN A 178 -3.20 12.29 0.27
N VAL A 179 -4.33 11.57 0.16
CA VAL A 179 -4.45 10.18 0.63
C VAL A 179 -4.81 9.28 -0.54
N LEU A 180 -3.99 8.25 -0.79
CA LEU A 180 -4.28 7.18 -1.74
C LEU A 180 -4.09 5.82 -1.07
N GLY A 181 -5.11 4.96 -1.17
CA GLY A 181 -5.05 3.59 -0.69
C GLY A 181 -5.17 2.61 -1.86
N PHE A 182 -4.20 1.71 -1.97
CA PHE A 182 -4.08 0.69 -3.01
C PHE A 182 -4.31 -0.69 -2.40
N GLN A 183 -5.11 -1.52 -3.05
CA GLN A 183 -5.20 -2.95 -2.72
C GLN A 183 -4.11 -3.77 -3.44
N PHE A 184 -3.76 -3.35 -4.66
CA PHE A 184 -2.73 -3.97 -5.48
C PHE A 184 -1.33 -3.46 -5.15
N HIS A 185 -0.33 -4.08 -5.77
CA HIS A 185 1.10 -3.84 -5.52
C HIS A 185 1.80 -3.15 -6.71
N PRO A 186 1.70 -1.82 -6.84
CA PRO A 186 2.41 -1.07 -7.88
C PRO A 186 3.91 -0.91 -7.62
N GLU A 187 4.39 -1.27 -6.45
CA GLU A 187 5.77 -1.15 -6.00
C GLU A 187 6.66 -2.34 -6.36
N ILE A 188 6.08 -3.45 -6.81
CA ILE A 188 6.80 -4.70 -7.02
C ILE A 188 7.81 -4.56 -8.16
N THR A 189 9.01 -5.06 -7.91
CA THR A 189 10.11 -5.26 -8.86
C THR A 189 10.35 -6.76 -9.11
N PRO A 190 11.08 -7.14 -10.17
CA PRO A 190 11.47 -8.53 -10.39
C PRO A 190 12.14 -9.18 -9.17
N GLU A 191 12.99 -8.42 -8.47
CA GLU A 191 13.73 -8.88 -7.29
C GLU A 191 12.79 -9.09 -6.10
N THR A 192 11.90 -8.14 -5.82
CA THR A 192 10.92 -8.29 -4.73
C THR A 192 9.92 -9.41 -4.99
N LEU A 193 9.49 -9.60 -6.25
CA LEU A 193 8.62 -10.73 -6.61
C LEU A 193 9.35 -12.05 -6.40
N ALA A 194 10.63 -12.15 -6.76
CA ALA A 194 11.41 -13.36 -6.53
C ALA A 194 11.45 -13.72 -5.05
N LEU A 195 11.70 -12.75 -4.17
CA LEU A 195 11.69 -12.93 -2.71
C LEU A 195 10.32 -13.39 -2.20
N PHE A 196 9.23 -12.79 -2.66
CA PHE A 196 7.89 -13.17 -2.20
C PHE A 196 7.55 -14.61 -2.62
N LEU A 197 8.04 -15.05 -3.78
CA LEU A 197 7.85 -16.42 -4.27
C LEU A 197 8.71 -17.48 -3.56
N GLU A 198 9.57 -17.09 -2.61
CA GLU A 198 10.32 -17.99 -1.74
C GLU A 198 9.51 -18.41 -0.49
N ASP A 199 8.48 -17.64 -0.12
CA ASP A 199 7.61 -17.97 1.03
C ASP A 199 6.52 -18.98 0.62
N GLU A 200 6.88 -20.26 0.63
CA GLU A 200 5.95 -21.34 0.27
C GLU A 200 4.75 -21.43 1.21
N ASP A 201 4.93 -21.16 2.50
CA ASP A 201 3.85 -21.20 3.50
C ASP A 201 2.81 -20.11 3.23
N GLU A 202 3.23 -18.92 2.81
CA GLU A 202 2.32 -17.86 2.39
C GLU A 202 1.58 -18.24 1.10
N LEU A 203 2.28 -18.78 0.10
CA LEU A 203 1.68 -19.20 -1.18
C LEU A 203 0.59 -20.26 -1.01
N LEU A 204 0.75 -21.19 -0.07
CA LEU A 204 -0.21 -22.25 0.21
C LEU A 204 -1.55 -21.73 0.77
N LYS A 205 -1.61 -20.49 1.25
CA LYS A 205 -2.85 -19.85 1.72
C LYS A 205 -3.75 -19.38 0.57
N PHE A 206 -3.22 -19.33 -0.65
CA PHE A 206 -3.91 -18.83 -1.83
C PHE A 206 -4.45 -19.98 -2.70
N SER A 207 -5.74 -19.90 -3.02
CA SER A 207 -6.42 -20.81 -3.93
C SER A 207 -7.59 -20.11 -4.63
N GLY A 208 -8.08 -20.68 -5.73
CA GLY A 208 -9.26 -20.18 -6.42
C GLY A 208 -8.99 -19.70 -7.85
N LYS A 209 -10.00 -19.04 -8.43
CA LYS A 209 -10.02 -18.66 -9.86
C LYS A 209 -8.95 -17.62 -10.22
N TYR A 210 -8.61 -16.74 -9.28
CA TYR A 210 -7.72 -15.59 -9.49
C TYR A 210 -6.34 -15.81 -8.85
N VAL A 211 -5.90 -17.06 -8.74
CA VAL A 211 -4.56 -17.42 -8.24
C VAL A 211 -3.75 -17.98 -9.40
N GLN A 212 -2.75 -17.22 -9.85
CA GLN A 212 -1.85 -17.65 -10.92
C GLN A 212 -0.87 -18.72 -10.41
N PRO A 213 -0.50 -19.71 -11.25
CA PRO A 213 0.51 -20.67 -10.88
C PRO A 213 1.87 -20.00 -10.63
N VAL A 214 2.53 -20.36 -9.52
CA VAL A 214 3.86 -19.83 -9.13
C VAL A 214 4.90 -19.95 -10.25
N HIS A 215 4.89 -21.05 -11.02
CA HIS A 215 5.84 -21.25 -12.11
C HIS A 215 5.66 -20.27 -13.28
N GLU A 216 4.48 -19.68 -13.45
CA GLU A 216 4.22 -18.60 -14.40
C GLU A 216 4.71 -17.27 -13.84
N LEU A 217 4.48 -17.00 -12.54
CA LEU A 217 4.94 -15.79 -11.88
C LEU A 217 6.47 -15.67 -11.89
N ARG A 218 7.19 -16.78 -11.71
CA ARG A 218 8.66 -16.82 -11.85
C ARG A 218 9.15 -16.43 -13.25
N LYS A 219 8.28 -16.50 -14.27
CA LYS A 219 8.58 -16.16 -15.67
C LYS A 219 8.00 -14.80 -16.08
N SER A 220 7.59 -13.98 -15.12
CA SER A 220 7.02 -12.66 -15.40
C SER A 220 8.00 -11.80 -16.20
N PRO A 221 7.61 -11.29 -17.39
CA PRO A 221 8.48 -10.43 -18.16
C PRO A 221 8.69 -9.09 -17.44
N LYS A 222 9.88 -8.49 -17.56
CA LYS A 222 10.21 -7.21 -16.94
C LYS A 222 9.25 -6.07 -17.30
N SER A 223 8.57 -6.17 -18.44
CA SER A 223 7.55 -5.20 -18.86
C SER A 223 6.35 -5.13 -17.92
N ASN A 224 5.99 -6.22 -17.23
CA ASN A 224 4.82 -6.25 -16.33
C ASN A 224 4.96 -5.28 -15.14
N PHE A 225 6.18 -4.99 -14.72
CA PHE A 225 6.46 -4.16 -13.56
C PHE A 225 6.44 -2.66 -13.90
N ILE A 226 6.62 -2.30 -15.18
CA ILE A 226 6.85 -0.90 -15.59
C ILE A 226 5.61 -0.03 -15.33
N GLU A 227 4.43 -0.51 -15.71
CA GLU A 227 3.19 0.26 -15.60
C GLU A 227 2.84 0.56 -14.13
N GLY A 228 2.95 -0.45 -13.25
CA GLY A 228 2.77 -0.28 -11.81
C GLY A 228 3.73 0.72 -11.20
N ASN A 229 5.03 0.58 -11.51
CA ASN A 229 6.05 1.46 -10.97
C ASN A 229 5.83 2.92 -11.40
N GLN A 230 5.36 3.14 -12.63
CA GLN A 230 5.00 4.46 -13.13
C GLN A 230 3.75 5.02 -12.44
N ILE A 231 2.74 4.18 -12.17
CA ILE A 231 1.55 4.57 -11.39
C ILE A 231 1.98 5.03 -10.00
N LEU A 232 2.87 4.30 -9.32
CA LEU A 232 3.33 4.66 -7.98
C LEU A 232 4.11 5.99 -7.98
N ASN A 233 5.03 6.19 -8.92
CA ASN A 233 5.78 7.45 -9.01
C ASN A 233 4.84 8.64 -9.24
N ARG A 234 3.86 8.49 -10.14
CA ARG A 234 2.83 9.53 -10.39
C ARG A 234 1.94 9.76 -9.16
N ALA A 235 1.64 8.72 -8.40
CA ALA A 235 0.87 8.82 -7.17
C ALA A 235 1.63 9.64 -6.11
N ILE A 236 2.94 9.39 -5.97
CA ILE A 236 3.83 10.16 -5.08
C ILE A 236 3.85 11.64 -5.50
N GLU A 237 4.06 11.92 -6.79
CA GLU A 237 4.02 13.30 -7.32
C GLU A 237 2.67 13.97 -7.01
N TYR A 238 1.57 13.26 -7.29
CA TYR A 238 0.21 13.77 -7.08
C TYR A 238 -0.03 14.20 -5.63
N VAL A 239 0.25 13.33 -4.66
CA VAL A 239 -0.02 13.62 -3.24
C VAL A 239 0.92 14.67 -2.67
N VAL A 240 2.18 14.73 -3.14
CA VAL A 240 3.17 15.70 -2.67
C VAL A 240 2.93 17.08 -3.25
N GLU A 241 2.62 17.20 -4.55
CA GLU A 241 2.39 18.50 -5.20
C GLU A 241 1.12 19.19 -4.72
N LYS A 242 0.06 18.43 -4.43
CA LYS A 242 -1.23 18.98 -4.01
C LYS A 242 -1.32 19.28 -2.51
N SER A 243 -0.29 18.92 -1.76
CA SER A 243 -0.16 19.20 -0.32
C SER A 243 0.87 20.29 -0.02
N ALA A 244 1.51 20.86 -1.06
CA ALA A 244 2.43 21.98 -0.98
C ALA A 244 1.68 23.31 -1.12
#